data_AF-A0A536UNJ3-F1
#
_entry.id   AF-A0A536UNJ3-F1
#
_cell.length_a   1.000
_cell.length_b   1.000
_cell.length_c   1.000
_cell.angle_alpha   90.00
_cell.angle_beta   90.00
_cell.angle_gamma   90.00
#
_symmetry.space_group_name_H-M   'P 1'
#
loop_
_entity.id
_entity.type
_entity.pdbx_description
1 polymer ?
#
loop_
_entity_poly.entity_id
_entity_poly.type
_entity_poly.pdbx_seq_one_letter_code
_entity_poly.pdbx_strand_id
1 'polypeptide(L)'
;MLSRYVGDLEIRKVHDETLRPLIEARLADGVSATTINRTLEVAHTILHRAARAYRDRDGFPWLETAPPLITMLRESPRLPHPINWDEQDRIFRRLPDHRQHRVT
;
A
#
# COMPACT_ATOMS: atom_id res chain seq x y z
N MET A 1 0.20 8.70 -8.08
CA MET A 1 -0.47 9.24 -6.87
C MET A 1 0.56 9.86 -5.93
N LEU A 2 1.52 9.10 -5.40
CA LEU A 2 2.57 9.61 -4.50
C LEU A 2 3.33 10.83 -5.07
N SER A 3 3.73 10.76 -6.35
CA SER A 3 4.45 11.82 -7.05
C SER A 3 3.74 13.18 -7.04
N ARG A 4 2.40 13.23 -6.94
CA ARG A 4 1.65 14.49 -6.89
C ARG A 4 1.94 15.31 -5.63
N TYR A 5 2.34 14.65 -4.55
CA TYR A 5 2.51 15.27 -3.23
C TYR A 5 3.97 15.50 -2.87
N VAL A 6 4.86 14.60 -3.29
CA VAL A 6 6.28 14.62 -2.92
C VAL A 6 7.23 14.48 -4.11
N GLY A 7 6.72 14.47 -5.34
CA GLY A 7 7.54 14.25 -6.55
C GLY A 7 8.52 15.38 -6.85
N ASP A 8 8.20 16.60 -6.43
CA ASP A 8 9.06 17.78 -6.57
C ASP A 8 10.01 17.97 -5.39
N LEU A 9 9.92 17.10 -4.36
CA LEU A 9 10.81 17.16 -3.20
C LEU A 9 12.09 16.38 -3.47
N GLU A 10 13.21 16.93 -2.98
CA GLU A 10 14.44 16.17 -2.88
C GLU A 10 14.22 14.98 -1.95
N ILE A 11 14.79 13.81 -2.27
CA ILE A 11 14.52 12.56 -1.54
C ILE A 11 14.81 12.67 -0.03
N ARG A 12 15.83 13.46 0.34
CA ARG A 12 16.21 13.74 1.74
C ARG A 12 15.15 14.52 2.54
N LYS A 13 14.20 15.16 1.86
CA LYS A 13 13.10 15.94 2.46
C LYS A 13 11.82 15.14 2.60
N VAL A 14 11.76 13.89 2.14
CA VAL A 14 10.55 13.08 2.25
C VAL A 14 10.51 12.39 3.61
N HIS A 15 9.55 12.80 4.44
CA HIS A 15 9.26 12.24 5.78
C HIS A 15 7.77 12.42 6.14
N ASP A 16 7.33 11.93 7.30
CA ASP A 16 5.91 11.91 7.71
C ASP A 16 5.17 13.23 7.50
N GLU A 17 5.76 14.36 7.92
CA GLU A 17 5.16 15.69 7.77
C GLU A 17 4.90 16.05 6.30
N THR A 18 5.85 15.75 5.41
CA THR A 18 5.69 16.00 3.96
C THR A 18 4.70 15.05 3.30
N LEU A 19 4.42 13.90 3.92
CA LEU A 19 3.41 12.94 3.48
C LEU A 19 2.03 13.24 4.06
N ARG A 20 1.92 14.11 5.08
CA ARG A 20 0.65 14.46 5.71
C ARG A 20 -0.40 15.01 4.73
N PRO A 21 -0.07 15.90 3.77
CA PRO A 21 -1.06 16.36 2.79
C PRO A 21 -1.65 15.24 1.94
N LEU A 22 -0.86 14.20 1.61
CA LEU A 22 -1.34 13.01 0.93
C LEU A 22 -2.33 12.25 1.81
N ILE A 23 -2.01 12.06 3.08
CA ILE A 23 -2.84 11.32 4.04
C ILE A 23 -4.18 12.05 4.22
N GLU A 24 -4.15 13.35 4.51
CA GLU A 24 -5.34 14.17 4.75
C GLU A 24 -6.28 14.20 3.54
N ALA A 25 -5.74 14.44 2.35
CA ALA A 25 -6.54 14.45 1.12
C ALA A 25 -7.23 13.09 0.89
N ARG A 26 -6.53 11.99 1.14
CA ARG A 26 -7.04 10.64 0.87
C ARG A 26 -8.04 10.18 1.93
N LEU A 27 -7.89 10.63 3.17
CA LEU A 27 -8.91 10.46 4.20
C LEU A 27 -10.17 11.27 3.89
N ALA A 28 -10.03 12.50 3.38
CA ALA A 28 -11.15 13.33 2.93
C ALA A 28 -11.91 12.70 1.75
N ASP A 29 -11.19 12.00 0.86
CA ASP A 29 -11.78 11.19 -0.22
C ASP A 29 -12.47 9.89 0.28
N GLY A 30 -12.50 9.64 1.59
CA GLY A 30 -13.14 8.46 2.19
C GLY A 30 -12.38 7.15 1.95
N VAL A 31 -11.09 7.21 1.61
CA VAL A 31 -10.33 6.01 1.28
C VAL A 31 -9.75 5.34 2.52
N SER A 32 -9.83 4.01 2.54
CA SER A 32 -9.37 3.18 3.66
C SER A 32 -7.89 3.38 3.99
N ALA A 33 -7.56 3.23 5.28
CA ALA A 33 -6.20 3.22 5.80
C ALA A 33 -5.29 2.22 5.06
N THR A 34 -5.78 1.00 4.78
CA THR A 34 -5.03 -0.01 4.01
C THR A 34 -4.60 0.49 2.64
N THR A 35 -5.48 1.19 1.92
CA THR A 35 -5.12 1.76 0.60
C THR A 35 -4.14 2.92 0.72
N ILE A 36 -4.25 3.75 1.77
CA ILE A 36 -3.29 4.84 2.03
C ILE A 36 -1.93 4.25 2.38
N ASN A 37 -1.87 3.26 3.29
CA ASN A 37 -0.66 2.56 3.70
C ASN A 37 0.05 1.90 2.51
N ARG A 38 -0.67 1.30 1.57
CA ARG A 38 -0.08 0.80 0.31
C ARG A 38 0.67 1.88 -0.47
N THR A 39 0.23 3.14 -0.41
CA THR A 39 0.94 4.25 -1.05
C THR A 39 2.13 4.73 -0.22
N LEU A 40 1.98 4.78 1.11
CA LEU A 40 3.08 5.11 2.03
C LEU A 40 4.22 4.07 1.94
N GLU A 41 3.88 2.79 1.75
CA GLU A 41 4.86 1.71 1.59
C GLU A 41 5.72 1.89 0.33
N VAL A 42 5.17 2.49 -0.73
CA VAL A 42 5.95 2.85 -1.91
C VAL A 42 7.00 3.91 -1.57
N ALA A 43 6.62 4.95 -0.82
CA ALA A 43 7.55 5.99 -0.37
C ALA A 43 8.63 5.39 0.54
N HIS A 44 8.21 4.59 1.52
CA HIS A 44 9.09 3.87 2.44
C HIS A 44 10.11 2.99 1.70
N THR A 45 9.64 2.21 0.72
CA THR A 45 10.49 1.35 -0.11
C THR A 45 11.49 2.16 -0.92
N ILE A 46 11.08 3.28 -1.53
CA ILE A 46 11.97 4.14 -2.31
C ILE A 46 13.07 4.72 -1.41
N LEU A 47 12.71 5.24 -0.23
CA LEU A 47 13.66 5.80 0.73
C LEU A 47 14.67 4.75 1.22
N HIS A 48 14.18 3.55 1.52
CA HIS A 48 15.05 2.43 1.90
C HIS A 48 16.02 2.04 0.79
N ARG A 49 15.55 1.99 -0.45
CA ARG A 49 16.41 1.69 -1.59
C ARG A 49 17.40 2.81 -1.86
N ALA A 50 17.00 4.08 -1.74
CA ALA A 50 17.88 5.23 -1.89
C ALA A 50 19.04 5.21 -0.89
N ALA A 51 18.78 4.79 0.35
CA ALA A 51 19.82 4.65 1.36
C ALA A 51 20.71 3.42 1.13
N ARG A 52 20.11 2.27 0.80
CA ARG A 52 20.82 0.98 0.92
C ARG A 52 21.30 0.41 -0.41
N ALA A 53 20.58 0.64 -1.50
CA ALA A 53 20.80 -0.06 -2.77
C ALA A 53 21.16 0.87 -3.93
N TYR A 54 20.49 2.02 -4.06
CA TYR A 54 20.70 2.92 -5.18
C TYR A 54 22.01 3.69 -5.03
N ARG A 55 22.70 3.88 -6.15
CA ARG A 55 23.97 4.60 -6.24
C ARG A 55 23.89 5.66 -7.33
N ASP A 56 24.53 6.79 -7.11
CA ASP A 56 24.70 7.81 -8.14
C ASP A 56 25.82 7.41 -9.12
N ARG A 57 26.24 8.34 -9.99
CA ARG A 57 27.28 8.07 -11.00
C ARG A 57 28.65 7.83 -10.39
N ASP A 58 28.90 8.35 -9.20
CA ASP A 58 30.18 8.27 -8.49
C ASP A 58 30.18 7.12 -7.46
N GLY A 59 29.07 6.39 -7.34
CA GLY A 59 28.95 5.23 -6.47
C GLY A 59 28.51 5.57 -5.04
N PHE A 60 28.03 6.78 -4.77
CA PHE A 60 27.52 7.19 -3.46
C PHE A 60 26.03 6.86 -3.32
N PRO A 61 25.54 6.54 -2.12
CA PRO A 61 24.12 6.34 -1.88
C PRO A 61 23.33 7.63 -2.14
N TRP A 62 22.10 7.48 -2.66
CA TRP A 62 21.21 8.62 -2.91
C TRP A 62 20.70 9.27 -1.62
N LEU A 63 20.69 8.50 -0.53
CA LEU A 63 20.44 8.98 0.83
C LEU A 63 21.59 8.52 1.73
N GLU A 64 22.41 9.45 2.19
CA GLU A 64 23.58 9.15 3.01
C GLU A 64 23.21 8.72 4.44
N THR A 65 22.05 9.17 4.93
CA THR A 65 21.55 8.86 6.26
C THR A 65 20.63 7.65 6.25
N ALA A 66 20.36 7.12 7.44
CA ALA A 66 19.31 6.13 7.61
C ALA A 66 17.97 6.67 7.04
N PRO A 67 17.19 5.84 6.33
CA PRO A 67 15.91 6.28 5.78
C PRO A 67 14.97 6.68 6.93
N PRO A 68 14.20 7.77 6.78
CA PRO A 68 13.26 8.18 7.80
C PRO A 68 12.19 7.10 7.98
N LEU A 69 11.75 6.93 9.23
CA LEU A 69 10.61 6.07 9.52
C LEU A 69 9.36 6.70 8.92
N ILE A 70 8.59 5.91 8.17
CA ILE A 70 7.29 6.33 7.65
C ILE A 70 6.21 5.67 8.51
N THR A 71 5.41 6.50 9.19
CA THR A 71 4.37 6.03 10.11
C THR A 71 3.14 5.58 9.32
N MET A 72 2.76 4.32 9.50
CA MET A 72 1.55 3.76 8.88
C MET A 72 0.30 4.09 9.69
N LEU A 73 -0.82 4.29 9.00
CA LEU A 73 -2.12 4.47 9.64
C LEU A 73 -2.60 3.15 10.27
N ARG A 74 -3.32 3.26 11.39
CA ARG A 74 -3.97 2.10 12.01
C ARG A 74 -5.05 1.56 11.08
N GLU A 75 -4.93 0.28 10.73
CA GLU A 75 -5.92 -0.41 9.90
C GLU A 75 -7.03 -1.05 10.73
N SER A 76 -8.22 -1.12 10.14
CA SER A 76 -9.34 -1.92 10.64
C SER A 76 -9.84 -2.81 9.49
N PRO A 77 -9.10 -3.88 9.16
CA PRO A 77 -9.45 -4.74 8.04
C PRO A 77 -10.75 -5.49 8.35
N ARG A 78 -11.63 -5.56 7.35
CA ARG A 78 -12.79 -6.46 7.43
C ARG A 78 -12.29 -7.89 7.49
N LEU A 79 -12.72 -8.64 8.50
CA LEU A 79 -12.42 -10.07 8.59
C LEU A 79 -12.98 -10.81 7.37
N PRO A 80 -12.24 -11.78 6.80
CA PRO A 80 -12.81 -12.69 5.83
C PRO A 80 -14.10 -13.32 6.36
N HIS A 81 -15.07 -13.56 5.49
CA HIS A 81 -16.25 -14.37 5.79
C HIS A 81 -16.09 -15.73 5.10
N PRO A 82 -15.56 -16.77 5.78
CA PRO A 82 -15.51 -18.10 5.21
C PRO A 82 -16.93 -18.59 4.92
N ILE A 83 -17.20 -19.01 3.69
CA ILE A 83 -18.51 -19.54 3.32
C ILE A 83 -18.69 -20.93 3.92
N ASN A 84 -19.88 -21.22 4.43
CA ASN A 84 -20.28 -22.58 4.83
C ASN A 84 -20.80 -23.38 3.63
N TRP A 85 -21.05 -24.69 3.84
CA TRP A 85 -21.53 -25.57 2.77
C TRP A 85 -22.87 -25.14 2.17
N ASP A 86 -23.81 -24.65 2.98
CA ASP A 86 -25.12 -24.18 2.48
C ASP A 86 -25.00 -22.90 1.65
N GLU A 87 -24.10 -21.99 2.02
CA GLU A 87 -23.77 -20.79 1.24
C GLU A 87 -23.06 -21.17 -0.06
N GLN A 88 -22.13 -22.11 -0.02
CA GLN A 88 -21.44 -22.61 -1.19
C GLN A 88 -22.42 -23.24 -2.18
N ASP A 89 -23.29 -24.14 -1.73
CA ASP A 89 -24.28 -24.79 -2.60
C ASP A 89 -25.23 -23.76 -3.24
N ARG A 90 -25.63 -22.73 -2.49
CA ARG A 90 -26.44 -21.61 -3.01
C ARG A 90 -25.72 -20.80 -4.08
N ILE A 91 -24.41 -20.57 -3.92
CA ILE A 91 -23.59 -19.88 -4.93
C ILE A 91 -23.42 -20.77 -6.16
N PHE A 92 -23.13 -22.06 -5.96
CA PHE A 92 -22.83 -23.00 -7.05
C PHE A 92 -24.03 -23.21 -7.96
N ARG A 93 -25.26 -23.25 -7.43
CA ARG A 93 -26.50 -23.30 -8.24
C ARG A 93 -26.70 -22.12 -9.18
N ARG A 94 -25.99 -21.00 -8.98
CA ARG A 94 -26.03 -19.83 -9.89
C ARG A 94 -24.95 -19.90 -10.97
N LEU A 95 -24.06 -20.90 -10.93
CA LEU A 95 -23.03 -21.10 -11.93
C LEU A 95 -23.57 -21.93 -13.11
N PRO A 96 -22.96 -21.82 -14.31
CA PRO A 96 -23.29 -22.70 -15.44
C PRO A 96 -23.06 -24.17 -15.11
N ASP A 97 -23.84 -25.08 -15.72
CA ASP A 97 -23.89 -26.52 -15.38
C ASP A 97 -22.51 -27.18 -15.22
N HIS A 98 -21.55 -26.87 -16.09
CA HIS A 98 -20.17 -27.40 -16.05
C HIS A 98 -19.32 -26.92 -14.86
N ARG A 99 -19.83 -26.04 -13.99
CA ARG A 99 -19.16 -25.52 -12.78
C ARG A 99 -20.00 -25.67 -11.51
N GLN A 100 -21.10 -26.42 -11.56
CA GLN A 100 -21.98 -26.60 -10.39
C GLN A 100 -21.46 -27.66 -9.41
N HIS A 101 -20.47 -28.46 -9.80
CA HIS A 101 -20.00 -29.60 -9.02
C HIS A 101 -18.96 -29.18 -7.97
N ARG A 102 -19.04 -29.80 -6.78
CA ARG A 102 -17.97 -29.69 -5.78
C ARG A 102 -16.75 -30.47 -6.26
N VAL A 103 -15.55 -29.91 -6.08
CA VAL A 103 -14.31 -30.68 -6.21
C VAL A 103 -14.23 -31.55 -4.97
N THR A 104 -14.33 -32.86 -5.17
CA THR A 104 -14.25 -33.87 -4.11
C THR A 104 -12.81 -34.10 -3.67
#